data_AF-A0AAU4AIR7-F1
#
_entry.id   AF-A0AAU4AIR7-F1
#
_cell.length_a   1.000
_cell.length_b   1.000
_cell.length_c   1.000
_cell.angle_alpha   90.00
_cell.angle_beta   90.00
_cell.angle_gamma   90.00
#
_symmetry.space_group_name_H-M   'P 1'
#
loop_
_entity.id
_entity.type
_entity.pdbx_description
1 polymer ?
#
loop_
_entity_poly.entity_id
_entity_poly.type
_entity_poly.pdbx_seq_one_letter_code
_entity_poly.pdbx_strand_id
1 'polypeptide(L)'
;MSQAVPIEFVDDRKSGRLLAVEGEAVVGFIAYFVLAEAPHALVAVHTIVEPGHEGRGIAGNLVRTFYGIAAGEDVPVVPLCPYAASWAAKHPDQAPEAPAAVVAAAKAQLDSDSDLW
;
A
#
# COMPACT_ATOMS: atom_id res chain seq x y z
N MET A 1 -2.54 -33.57 8.35
CA MET A 1 -1.78 -32.67 7.47
C MET A 1 -2.45 -31.32 7.56
N SER A 2 -1.86 -30.37 8.30
CA SER A 2 -2.44 -29.03 8.43
C SER A 2 -2.22 -28.29 7.11
N GLN A 3 -3.29 -28.01 6.38
CA GLN A 3 -3.21 -27.12 5.23
C GLN A 3 -2.96 -25.71 5.78
N ALA A 4 -1.87 -25.08 5.35
CA ALA A 4 -1.64 -23.68 5.66
C ALA A 4 -2.72 -22.85 4.95
N VAL A 5 -3.37 -21.96 5.69
CA VAL A 5 -4.37 -21.06 5.12
C VAL A 5 -3.63 -20.04 4.25
N PRO A 6 -4.05 -19.81 2.99
CA PRO A 6 -3.42 -18.82 2.13
C PRO A 6 -3.70 -17.40 2.65
N ILE A 7 -2.80 -16.47 2.33
CA ILE A 7 -3.03 -15.04 2.58
C ILE A 7 -3.71 -14.45 1.34
N GLU A 8 -4.87 -13.83 1.55
CA GLU A 8 -5.62 -13.10 0.55
C GLU A 8 -5.42 -11.60 0.74
N PHE A 9 -5.51 -10.83 -0.35
CA PHE A 9 -5.40 -9.37 -0.31
C PHE A 9 -6.73 -8.74 -0.68
N VAL A 10 -7.26 -7.90 0.20
CA VAL A 10 -8.58 -7.27 0.05
C VAL A 10 -8.42 -5.77 0.08
N ASP A 11 -8.81 -5.12 -1.02
CA ASP A 11 -8.78 -3.67 -1.14
C ASP A 11 -10.06 -3.06 -0.53
N ASP A 12 -9.97 -2.61 0.71
CA ASP A 12 -11.03 -1.90 1.42
C ASP A 12 -10.85 -0.38 1.30
N ARG A 13 -11.10 0.13 0.08
CA ARG A 13 -11.05 1.56 -0.25
C ARG A 13 -11.87 2.44 0.70
N LYS A 14 -12.97 1.91 1.25
CA LYS A 14 -13.85 2.69 2.14
C LYS A 14 -13.17 3.03 3.46
N SER A 15 -12.27 2.18 3.93
CA SER A 15 -11.47 2.42 5.14
C SER A 15 -10.06 2.92 4.83
N GLY A 16 -9.70 3.12 3.56
CA GLY A 16 -8.36 3.51 3.15
C GLY A 16 -7.32 2.42 3.43
N ARG A 17 -7.69 1.14 3.26
CA ARG A 17 -6.81 0.02 3.62
C ARG A 17 -6.77 -1.08 2.58
N LEU A 18 -5.57 -1.53 2.24
CA LEU A 18 -5.35 -2.82 1.60
C LEU A 18 -5.01 -3.82 2.69
N LEU A 19 -5.86 -4.83 2.89
CA LEU A 19 -5.75 -5.82 3.96
C LEU A 19 -5.05 -7.09 3.46
N ALA A 20 -4.19 -7.66 4.29
CA ALA A 20 -3.74 -9.05 4.18
C ALA A 20 -4.56 -9.89 5.15
N VAL A 21 -5.31 -10.86 4.63
CA VAL A 21 -6.25 -11.68 5.40
C VAL A 21 -5.79 -13.14 5.37
N GLU A 22 -5.61 -13.74 6.55
CA GLU A 22 -5.35 -15.17 6.71
C GLU A 22 -6.58 -15.81 7.35
N GLY A 23 -7.40 -16.49 6.54
CA GLY A 23 -8.70 -17.00 6.98
C GLY A 23 -9.68 -15.86 7.26
N GLU A 24 -10.02 -15.63 8.53
CA GLU A 24 -10.89 -14.53 8.95
C GLU A 24 -10.11 -13.40 9.66
N ALA A 25 -8.80 -13.57 9.86
CA ALA A 25 -7.97 -12.62 10.59
C ALA A 25 -7.24 -11.67 9.64
N VAL A 26 -7.29 -10.37 9.93
CA VAL A 26 -6.39 -9.40 9.30
C VAL A 26 -5.02 -9.55 9.96
N VAL A 27 -4.01 -9.88 9.15
CA VAL A 27 -2.62 -10.14 9.60
C VAL A 27 -1.63 -9.07 9.15
N GLY A 28 -2.12 -8.06 8.44
CA GLY A 28 -1.36 -6.89 8.03
C GLY A 28 -2.18 -6.01 7.10
N PHE A 29 -1.71 -4.78 6.88
CA PHE A 29 -2.36 -3.86 5.97
C PHE A 29 -1.42 -2.76 5.45
N ILE A 30 -1.82 -2.14 4.35
CA ILE A 30 -1.35 -0.81 3.96
C ILE A 30 -2.46 0.18 4.25
N ALA A 31 -2.18 1.20 5.06
CA ALA A 31 -3.01 2.39 5.14
C ALA A 31 -2.64 3.30 3.97
N TYR A 32 -3.66 3.80 3.27
CA TYR A 32 -3.48 4.66 2.11
C TYR A 32 -4.66 5.60 1.94
N PHE A 33 -4.45 6.65 1.16
CA PHE A 33 -5.51 7.50 0.64
C PHE A 33 -5.39 7.63 -0.88
N VAL A 34 -6.47 8.07 -1.52
CA VAL A 34 -6.49 8.42 -2.94
C VAL A 34 -6.29 9.93 -3.05
N LEU A 35 -5.36 10.35 -3.90
CA LEU A 35 -5.16 11.77 -4.18
C LEU A 35 -6.44 12.35 -4.78
N ALA A 36 -7.01 13.36 -4.11
CA ALA A 36 -8.35 13.86 -4.41
C ALA A 36 -8.38 14.62 -5.76
N GLU A 37 -7.33 15.37 -6.05
CA GLU A 37 -7.18 16.12 -7.29
C GLU A 37 -6.31 15.39 -8.30
N ALA A 38 -6.49 15.75 -9.58
CA ALA A 38 -5.64 15.23 -10.63
C ALA A 38 -4.20 15.74 -10.48
N PRO A 39 -3.19 14.89 -10.78
CA PRO A 39 -3.32 13.52 -11.26
C PRO A 39 -3.67 12.55 -10.13
N HIS A 40 -4.64 11.66 -10.38
CA HIS A 40 -5.03 10.63 -9.40
C HIS A 40 -3.84 9.73 -9.05
N ALA A 41 -3.74 9.32 -7.79
CA ALA A 41 -2.69 8.44 -7.30
C ALA A 41 -3.15 7.69 -6.06
N LEU A 42 -2.58 6.50 -5.85
CA LEU A 42 -2.72 5.77 -4.59
C LEU A 42 -1.52 6.08 -3.70
N VAL A 43 -1.77 6.62 -2.50
CA VAL A 43 -0.70 7.11 -1.62
C VAL A 43 -0.55 6.20 -0.41
N ALA A 44 0.47 5.35 -0.40
CA ALA A 44 0.75 4.45 0.73
C ALA A 44 1.44 5.21 1.87
N VAL A 45 0.74 5.40 2.98
CA VAL A 45 1.24 6.16 4.15
C VAL A 45 1.85 5.28 5.22
N HIS A 46 1.31 4.07 5.41
CA HIS A 46 1.81 3.16 6.42
C HIS A 46 1.64 1.70 6.03
N THR A 47 2.54 0.83 6.46
CA THR A 47 2.49 -0.62 6.22
C THR A 47 2.73 -1.34 7.53
N ILE A 48 1.77 -2.15 7.96
CA ILE A 48 1.80 -2.90 9.22
C ILE A 48 1.64 -4.39 8.92
N VAL A 49 2.33 -5.22 9.70
CA VAL A 49 2.10 -6.66 9.81
C VAL A 49 1.86 -6.95 11.27
N GLU A 50 0.83 -7.75 11.56
CA GLU A 50 0.48 -8.10 12.93
C GLU A 50 1.58 -8.92 13.60
N PRO A 51 1.79 -8.74 14.92
CA PRO A 51 2.76 -9.53 15.66
C PRO A 51 2.55 -11.04 15.49
N GLY A 52 3.65 -11.78 15.37
CA GLY A 52 3.64 -13.22 15.10
C GLY A 52 3.49 -13.60 13.61
N HIS A 53 3.34 -12.62 12.73
CA HIS A 53 3.24 -12.83 11.28
C HIS A 53 4.45 -12.23 10.51
N GLU A 54 5.46 -11.74 11.24
CA GLU A 54 6.68 -11.19 10.67
C GLU A 54 7.57 -12.26 10.00
N GLY A 55 8.48 -11.83 9.13
CA GLY A 55 9.40 -12.74 8.43
C GLY A 55 8.76 -13.63 7.35
N ARG A 56 7.43 -13.57 7.19
CA ARG A 56 6.66 -14.35 6.21
C ARG A 56 6.51 -13.67 4.84
N GLY A 57 7.09 -12.47 4.66
CA GLY A 57 7.02 -11.71 3.40
C GLY A 57 5.71 -10.93 3.16
N ILE A 58 4.82 -10.86 4.16
CA ILE A 58 3.48 -10.25 4.04
C ILE A 58 3.54 -8.78 3.61
N ALA A 59 4.37 -7.98 4.27
CA ALA A 59 4.52 -6.56 3.93
C ALA A 59 4.98 -6.33 2.49
N GLY A 60 5.90 -7.17 1.98
CA GLY A 60 6.36 -7.08 0.60
C GLY A 60 5.25 -7.43 -0.40
N ASN A 61 4.46 -8.47 -0.10
CA ASN A 61 3.32 -8.85 -0.92
C ASN A 61 2.19 -7.81 -0.88
N LEU A 62 1.95 -7.17 0.27
CA LEU A 62 1.04 -6.02 0.37
C LEU A 62 1.46 -4.90 -0.58
N VAL A 63 2.73 -4.48 -0.51
CA VAL A 63 3.23 -3.39 -1.38
C VAL A 63 3.14 -3.81 -2.85
N ARG A 64 3.56 -5.04 -3.19
CA ARG A 64 3.46 -5.58 -4.54
C ARG A 64 2.02 -5.54 -5.08
N THR A 65 1.06 -6.01 -4.28
CA THR A 65 -0.36 -6.01 -4.65
C THR A 65 -0.88 -4.59 -4.80
N PHE A 66 -0.48 -3.66 -3.93
CA PHE A 66 -0.88 -2.26 -4.02
C PHE A 66 -0.42 -1.60 -5.33
N TYR A 67 0.83 -1.82 -5.75
CA TYR A 67 1.30 -1.39 -7.07
C TYR A 67 0.56 -2.08 -8.22
N GLY A 68 0.22 -3.36 -8.08
CA GLY A 68 -0.59 -4.08 -9.07
C GLY A 68 -1.99 -3.51 -9.24
N ILE A 69 -2.65 -3.10 -8.16
CA ILE A 69 -3.95 -2.42 -8.19
C ILE A 69 -3.81 -1.08 -8.93
N ALA A 70 -2.84 -0.25 -8.53
CA ALA A 70 -2.60 1.04 -9.16
C ALA A 70 -2.29 0.93 -10.66
N ALA A 71 -1.48 -0.07 -11.05
CA ALA A 71 -1.18 -0.35 -12.44
C ALA A 71 -2.41 -0.79 -13.25
N GLY A 72 -3.32 -1.57 -12.64
CA GLY A 72 -4.61 -1.93 -13.25
C GLY A 72 -5.55 -0.74 -13.44
N GLU A 73 -5.34 0.34 -12.71
CA GLU A 73 -6.09 1.59 -12.77
C GLU A 73 -5.39 2.69 -13.58
N ASP A 74 -4.20 2.42 -14.13
CA ASP A 74 -3.36 3.39 -14.84
C ASP A 74 -3.04 4.65 -14.01
N VAL A 75 -2.85 4.46 -12.68
CA VAL A 75 -2.47 5.54 -11.76
C VAL A 75 -1.14 5.24 -11.06
N PRO A 76 -0.32 6.26 -10.77
CA PRO A 76 0.91 6.07 -10.01
C PRO A 76 0.64 5.75 -8.52
N VAL A 77 1.61 5.10 -7.89
CA VAL A 77 1.67 4.95 -6.43
C VAL A 77 2.67 5.96 -5.87
N VAL A 78 2.29 6.66 -4.82
CA VAL A 78 3.22 7.47 -4.01
C VAL A 78 3.53 6.74 -2.70
N PRO A 79 4.73 6.17 -2.52
CA PRO A 79 5.08 5.44 -1.30
C PRO A 79 5.65 6.39 -0.24
N LEU A 80 4.79 7.05 0.55
CA LEU A 80 5.23 7.90 1.66
C LEU A 80 5.73 7.09 2.87
N CYS A 81 5.25 5.86 3.03
CA CYS A 81 5.77 4.93 4.02
C CYS A 81 7.24 4.56 3.71
N PRO A 82 8.18 4.65 4.68
CA PRO A 82 9.59 4.27 4.47
C PRO A 82 9.76 2.81 4.01
N TYR A 83 8.92 1.89 4.49
CA TYR A 83 8.96 0.49 4.06
C TYR A 83 8.60 0.36 2.57
N ALA A 84 7.47 0.94 2.16
CA ALA A 84 7.01 0.89 0.76
C ALA A 84 8.02 1.57 -0.18
N ALA A 85 8.62 2.70 0.24
CA ALA A 85 9.66 3.39 -0.51
C ALA A 85 10.91 2.52 -0.67
N SER A 86 11.37 1.88 0.42
CA SER A 86 12.52 0.97 0.37
C SER A 86 12.25 -0.27 -0.49
N TRP A 87 11.02 -0.79 -0.45
CA TRP A 87 10.61 -1.92 -1.28
C TRP A 87 10.60 -1.52 -2.76
N ALA A 88 10.00 -0.36 -3.11
CA ALA A 88 9.94 0.15 -4.48
C ALA A 88 11.33 0.37 -5.08
N ALA A 89 12.25 0.96 -4.31
CA ALA A 89 13.64 1.16 -4.74
C ALA A 89 14.38 -0.14 -5.08
N LYS A 90 13.96 -1.28 -4.50
CA LYS A 90 14.53 -2.61 -4.79
C LYS A 90 13.82 -3.33 -5.94
N HIS A 91 12.66 -2.85 -6.38
CA HIS A 91 11.81 -3.49 -7.40
C HIS A 91 11.33 -2.46 -8.45
N PRO A 92 12.23 -1.74 -9.14
CA PRO A 92 11.86 -0.67 -10.06
C PRO A 92 11.06 -1.14 -11.28
N ASP A 93 11.12 -2.43 -11.61
CA ASP A 93 10.33 -3.09 -12.66
C ASP A 93 8.85 -3.26 -12.28
N GLN A 94 8.57 -3.36 -10.98
CA GLN A 94 7.22 -3.58 -10.44
C GLN A 94 6.64 -2.33 -9.78
N ALA A 95 7.52 -1.43 -9.33
CA ALA A 95 7.19 -0.18 -8.68
C ALA A 95 7.85 0.98 -9.42
N PRO A 96 7.26 1.44 -10.54
CA PRO A 96 7.76 2.60 -11.24
C PRO A 96 7.65 3.85 -10.34
N GLU A 97 8.61 4.76 -10.50
CA GLU A 97 8.64 6.01 -9.75
C GLU A 97 7.47 6.92 -10.16
N ALA A 98 6.76 7.47 -9.17
CA ALA A 98 5.73 8.47 -9.42
C ALA A 98 6.33 9.79 -9.88
N PRO A 99 5.68 10.53 -10.82
CA PRO A 99 6.16 11.84 -11.21
C PRO A 99 6.24 12.80 -10.01
N ALA A 100 7.30 13.61 -9.94
CA ALA A 100 7.60 14.47 -8.79
C ALA A 100 6.44 15.41 -8.39
N ALA A 101 5.66 15.90 -9.38
CA ALA A 101 4.48 16.72 -9.12
C ALA A 101 3.39 15.97 -8.33
N VAL A 102 3.18 14.68 -8.62
CA VAL A 102 2.21 13.83 -7.91
C VAL A 102 2.67 13.59 -6.48
N VAL A 103 3.98 13.33 -6.29
CA VAL A 103 4.57 13.16 -4.96
C VAL A 103 4.40 14.44 -4.13
N ALA A 104 4.58 15.61 -4.72
CA ALA A 104 4.37 16.89 -4.04
C ALA A 104 2.91 17.10 -3.64
N ALA A 105 1.96 16.81 -4.53
CA ALA A 105 0.53 16.91 -4.24
C ALA A 105 0.09 15.95 -3.13
N ALA A 106 0.56 14.70 -3.16
CA ALA A 106 0.30 13.72 -2.10
C ALA A 106 0.78 14.19 -0.72
N LYS A 107 1.98 14.77 -0.64
CA LYS A 107 2.50 15.34 0.62
C LYS A 107 1.66 16.51 1.10
N ALA A 108 1.29 17.42 0.19
CA ALA A 108 0.46 18.57 0.54
C ALA A 108 -0.93 18.16 1.07
N GLN A 109 -1.55 17.13 0.49
CA GLN A 109 -2.82 16.59 0.99
C GLN A 109 -2.65 15.96 2.38
N LEU A 110 -1.60 15.16 2.59
CA LEU A 110 -1.32 14.54 3.90
C LEU A 110 -1.09 15.60 5.00
N ASP A 111 -0.36 16.68 4.69
CA ASP A 111 -0.10 17.76 5.66
C ASP A 111 -1.36 18.56 6.00
N SER A 112 -2.33 18.63 5.08
CA SER A 112 -3.57 19.40 5.24
C SER A 112 -4.65 18.62 6.01
N ASP A 113 -4.55 17.29 6.03
CA ASP A 113 -5.56 16.41 6.60
C ASP A 113 -4.87 15.30 7.41
N SER A 114 -4.45 15.69 8.61
CA SER A 114 -3.80 14.83 9.60
C SER A 114 -4.66 13.65 10.06
N ASP A 115 -5.96 13.63 9.73
CA ASP A 115 -6.89 12.54 10.06
C ASP A 115 -6.95 11.45 8.96
N LEU A 116 -6.19 11.59 7.86
CA LEU A 116 -6.16 10.61 6.75
C LEU A 116 -5.44 9.30 7.06
N TRP A 117 -5.01 9.05 8.30
CA TRP A 117 -4.33 7.81 8.69
C TRP A 117 -4.60 7.37 10.13
#